data_AF-A0A7S2TUB5-F1
#
_entry.id   AF-A0A7S2TUB5-F1
#
_cell.length_a   1.000
_cell.length_b   1.000
_cell.length_c   1.000
_cell.angle_alpha   90.00
_cell.angle_beta   90.00
_cell.angle_gamma   90.00
#
_symmetry.space_group_name_H-M   'P 1'
#
loop_
_entity.id
_entity.type
_entity.pdbx_description
1 polymer ?
#
loop_
_entity_poly.entity_id
_entity_poly.type
_entity_poly.pdbx_seq_one_letter_code
_entity_poly.pdbx_strand_id
1 'polypeptide(L)'
;MCCQAVGQSHVVRFNDVVSTSGMPRGYSKFSRMLARKYMVALRYYREYAAKVTTGRPDPRTLRAWKLWEDIDKTTGGWLTLTQGILAQITKRNDSAVIAVSSDHILNAAASLLLYNLNPYFDLRCVYSTAEGTFNTTKAMQQVMDRFGPDVVYVAIGNTTQFQEAASEAGMPFVPLQGHEDAHNLLEDLQSVGSSSS
;
A
#
# COMPACT_ATOMS: atom_id res chain seq x y z
N MET A 1 2.78 6.03 -4.07
CA MET A 1 3.79 5.92 -3.00
C MET A 1 4.93 5.07 -3.53
N CYS A 2 6.12 5.66 -3.67
CA CYS A 2 7.30 4.99 -4.22
C CYS A 2 8.46 5.24 -3.25
N CYS A 3 9.01 4.19 -2.65
CA CYS A 3 10.18 4.27 -1.78
C CYS A 3 11.29 3.44 -2.41
N GLN A 4 12.44 4.03 -2.70
CA GLN A 4 13.61 3.29 -3.20
C GLN A 4 14.44 2.85 -1.98
N ALA A 5 14.35 1.58 -1.59
CA ALA A 5 15.12 0.95 -0.52
C ALA A 5 16.26 0.06 -1.07
N VAL A 6 17.50 0.52 -0.90
CA VAL A 6 18.71 -0.31 -0.98
C VAL A 6 19.07 -0.71 0.45
N GLY A 7 19.10 -2.01 0.76
CA GLY A 7 19.78 -2.49 1.98
C GLY A 7 19.01 -3.48 2.85
N GLN A 8 19.51 -4.72 2.80
CA GLN A 8 19.43 -5.81 3.78
C GLN A 8 18.06 -6.22 4.36
N SER A 9 17.67 -7.44 3.96
CA SER A 9 16.52 -8.22 4.37
C SER A 9 16.53 -8.54 5.87
N HIS A 10 16.12 -7.60 6.73
CA HIS A 10 15.68 -7.94 8.08
C HIS A 10 14.23 -8.42 8.04
N VAL A 11 14.07 -9.74 7.97
CA VAL A 11 12.78 -10.42 8.12
C VAL A 11 12.35 -10.33 9.59
N VAL A 12 11.80 -9.18 9.99
CA VAL A 12 11.08 -9.05 11.26
C VAL A 12 9.75 -9.81 11.09
N ARG A 13 9.54 -10.81 11.94
CA ARG A 13 8.34 -11.65 11.87
C ARG A 13 7.17 -10.82 12.40
N PHE A 14 6.00 -10.94 11.78
CA PHE A 14 4.78 -10.21 12.22
C PHE A 14 4.37 -10.55 13.67
N ASN A 15 4.92 -11.63 14.25
CA ASN A 15 4.76 -11.95 15.68
C ASN A 15 5.47 -10.94 16.61
N ASP A 16 6.43 -10.17 16.11
CA ASP A 16 7.22 -9.25 16.93
C ASP A 16 6.51 -7.91 17.17
N VAL A 17 5.48 -7.57 16.37
CA VAL A 17 4.66 -6.35 16.51
C VAL A 17 3.57 -6.52 17.59
N VAL A 18 3.28 -7.76 18.00
CA VAL A 18 2.39 -8.04 19.14
C VAL A 18 3.24 -8.51 20.33
N SER A 19 4.17 -7.67 20.78
CA SER A 19 4.82 -7.93 22.06
C SER A 19 3.82 -7.73 23.18
N THR A 20 3.30 -8.84 23.73
CA THR A 20 2.37 -8.85 24.87
C THR A 20 3.06 -8.59 26.21
N SER A 21 4.34 -8.20 26.21
CA SER A 21 5.11 -7.98 27.44
C SER A 21 4.70 -6.67 28.12
N GLY A 22 3.55 -6.68 28.82
CA GLY A 22 3.13 -5.59 29.69
C GLY A 22 1.62 -5.37 29.86
N MET A 23 0.74 -6.11 29.19
CA MET A 23 -0.69 -5.75 29.14
C MET A 23 -1.51 -6.30 30.32
N PRO A 24 -2.37 -5.49 30.97
CA PRO A 24 -3.18 -5.92 32.13
C PRO A 24 -4.08 -7.12 31.80
N ARG A 25 -4.21 -8.04 32.76
CA ARG A 25 -4.78 -9.40 32.59
C ARG A 25 -6.19 -9.44 31.96
N GLY A 26 -6.99 -8.37 32.07
CA GLY A 26 -8.34 -8.24 31.47
C GLY A 26 -8.36 -7.82 29.98
N TYR A 27 -7.45 -6.94 29.54
CA TYR A 27 -7.31 -6.53 28.13
C TYR A 27 -6.84 -7.69 27.25
N SER A 28 -6.12 -8.66 27.83
CA SER A 28 -5.55 -9.80 27.10
C SER A 28 -6.57 -10.68 26.37
N LYS A 29 -7.80 -10.84 26.88
CA LYS A 29 -8.80 -11.71 26.23
C LYS A 29 -9.45 -11.03 25.03
N PHE A 30 -9.80 -9.75 25.18
CA PHE A 30 -10.34 -8.94 24.08
C PHE A 30 -9.27 -8.72 22.99
N SER A 31 -8.04 -8.33 23.37
CA SER A 31 -6.95 -8.18 22.42
C SER A 31 -6.61 -9.49 21.70
N ARG A 32 -6.66 -10.64 22.39
CA ARG A 32 -6.51 -11.95 21.73
C ARG A 32 -7.66 -12.28 20.78
N MET A 33 -8.90 -11.94 21.16
CA MET A 33 -10.05 -12.14 20.29
C MET A 33 -9.96 -11.26 19.03
N LEU A 34 -9.58 -10.00 19.20
CA LEU A 34 -9.39 -9.04 18.13
C LEU A 34 -8.26 -9.51 17.21
N ALA A 35 -7.08 -9.84 17.76
CA ALA A 35 -5.96 -10.38 17.00
C ALA A 35 -6.36 -11.63 16.19
N ARG A 36 -7.13 -12.56 16.78
CA ARG A 36 -7.64 -13.73 16.05
C ARG A 36 -8.57 -13.34 14.90
N LYS A 37 -9.49 -12.39 15.09
CA LYS A 37 -10.38 -11.90 14.03
C LYS A 37 -9.56 -11.30 12.88
N TYR A 38 -8.56 -10.47 13.20
CA TYR A 38 -7.65 -9.90 12.21
C TYR A 38 -6.80 -10.96 11.50
N MET A 39 -6.27 -11.96 12.21
CA MET A 39 -5.53 -13.06 11.59
C MET A 39 -6.40 -13.87 10.63
N VAL A 40 -7.66 -14.12 10.96
CA VAL A 40 -8.61 -14.81 10.07
C VAL A 40 -8.91 -13.96 8.84
N ALA A 41 -9.17 -12.66 9.01
CA ALA A 41 -9.38 -11.75 7.88
C ALA A 41 -8.15 -11.68 6.96
N LEU A 42 -6.95 -11.61 7.53
CA LEU A 42 -5.68 -11.61 6.81
C LEU A 42 -5.45 -12.93 6.06
N ARG A 43 -5.83 -14.07 6.66
CA ARG A 43 -5.76 -15.37 6.00
C ARG A 43 -6.66 -15.40 4.77
N TYR A 44 -7.92 -14.98 4.90
CA TYR A 44 -8.83 -14.91 3.76
C TYR A 44 -8.31 -13.96 2.68
N TYR A 45 -7.81 -12.78 3.07
CA TYR A 45 -7.20 -11.84 2.12
C TYR A 45 -6.09 -12.52 1.31
N ARG A 46 -5.15 -13.22 1.95
CA ARG A 46 -4.05 -13.91 1.27
C ARG A 46 -4.53 -15.02 0.36
N GLU A 47 -5.51 -15.82 0.79
CA GLU A 47 -6.10 -16.87 -0.03
C GLU A 47 -6.79 -16.31 -1.28
N TYR A 48 -7.55 -15.22 -1.15
CA TYR A 48 -8.22 -14.58 -2.28
C TYR A 48 -7.23 -13.85 -3.19
N ALA A 49 -6.25 -13.13 -2.63
CA ALA A 49 -5.17 -12.52 -3.39
C ALA A 49 -4.44 -13.57 -4.25
N ALA A 50 -4.08 -14.71 -3.66
CA ALA A 50 -3.44 -15.81 -4.40
C ALA A 50 -4.35 -16.36 -5.51
N LYS A 51 -5.65 -16.52 -5.28
CA LYS A 51 -6.60 -17.00 -6.32
C LYS A 51 -6.75 -16.00 -7.47
N VAL A 52 -6.78 -14.70 -7.16
CA VAL A 52 -6.83 -13.63 -8.15
C VAL A 52 -5.55 -13.63 -9.01
N THR A 53 -4.37 -13.74 -8.38
CA THR A 53 -3.08 -13.69 -9.07
C THR A 53 -2.74 -14.99 -9.84
N THR A 54 -3.17 -16.16 -9.35
CA THR A 54 -2.88 -17.46 -9.99
C THR A 54 -3.77 -17.79 -11.19
N GLY A 55 -4.74 -16.93 -11.51
CA GLY A 55 -5.41 -16.94 -12.81
C GLY A 55 -6.25 -18.18 -13.12
N ARG A 56 -6.67 -18.98 -12.12
CA ARG A 56 -7.62 -20.07 -12.39
C ARG A 56 -9.02 -19.48 -12.52
N PRO A 57 -9.61 -19.45 -13.73
CA PRO A 57 -10.90 -18.79 -13.93
C PRO A 57 -12.00 -19.67 -13.33
N ASP A 58 -12.50 -19.28 -12.16
CA ASP A 58 -13.78 -19.74 -11.64
C ASP A 58 -14.87 -18.77 -12.12
N PRO A 59 -16.15 -19.17 -12.28
CA PRO A 59 -17.21 -18.25 -12.69
C PRO A 59 -17.32 -16.99 -11.82
N ARG A 60 -16.86 -17.04 -10.56
CA ARG A 60 -16.80 -15.88 -9.67
C ARG A 60 -15.66 -14.92 -10.02
N THR A 61 -14.48 -15.42 -10.40
CA THR A 61 -13.35 -14.57 -10.80
C THR A 61 -13.59 -13.89 -12.14
N LEU A 62 -14.26 -14.58 -13.08
CA LEU A 62 -14.70 -13.98 -14.35
C LEU A 62 -15.65 -12.78 -14.16
N ARG A 63 -16.59 -12.89 -13.20
CA ARG A 63 -17.48 -11.76 -12.85
C ARG A 63 -16.71 -10.60 -12.22
N ALA A 64 -15.72 -10.89 -11.38
CA ALA A 64 -14.86 -9.85 -10.80
C ALA A 64 -14.02 -9.14 -11.86
N TRP A 65 -13.46 -9.87 -12.84
CA TRP A 65 -12.70 -9.27 -13.94
C TRP A 65 -13.57 -8.35 -14.80
N LYS A 66 -14.80 -8.78 -15.10
CA LYS A 66 -15.76 -7.93 -15.81
C LYS A 66 -16.09 -6.66 -15.03
N LEU A 67 -16.27 -6.77 -13.71
CA LEU A 67 -16.48 -5.60 -12.85
C LEU A 67 -15.29 -4.62 -12.93
N TRP A 68 -14.05 -5.12 -12.93
CA TRP A 68 -12.87 -4.25 -13.08
C TRP A 68 -12.80 -3.57 -14.42
N GLU A 69 -13.11 -4.29 -15.51
CA GLU A 69 -13.17 -3.73 -16.85
C GLU A 69 -14.25 -2.62 -16.94
N ASP A 70 -15.42 -2.84 -16.35
CA ASP A 70 -16.49 -1.84 -16.31
C ASP A 70 -16.11 -0.62 -15.47
N ILE A 71 -15.48 -0.83 -14.30
CA ILE A 71 -14.95 0.26 -13.46
C ILE A 71 -13.88 1.06 -14.21
N ASP A 72 -12.92 0.40 -14.85
CA ASP A 72 -11.84 1.09 -15.56
C ASP A 72 -12.37 1.89 -16.75
N LYS A 73 -13.33 1.34 -17.51
CA LYS A 73 -14.02 2.08 -18.58
C LYS A 73 -14.76 3.30 -18.07
N THR A 74 -15.51 3.17 -16.97
CA THR A 74 -16.25 4.31 -16.40
C THR A 74 -15.35 5.37 -15.79
N THR A 75 -14.15 5.01 -15.34
CA THR A 75 -13.16 5.92 -14.76
C THR A 75 -12.11 6.41 -15.76
N GLY A 76 -12.29 6.14 -17.06
CA GLY A 76 -11.39 6.62 -18.11
C GLY A 76 -9.98 6.00 -18.05
N GLY A 77 -9.84 4.75 -17.62
CA GLY A 77 -8.55 4.05 -17.57
C GLY A 77 -7.71 4.33 -16.33
N TRP A 78 -8.28 4.96 -15.30
CA TRP A 78 -7.55 5.34 -14.08
C TRP A 78 -6.89 4.15 -13.38
N LEU A 79 -7.58 3.01 -13.35
CA LEU A 79 -7.04 1.82 -12.70
C LEU A 79 -5.88 1.25 -13.50
N THR A 80 -6.02 1.19 -14.83
CA THR A 80 -4.95 0.74 -15.74
C THR A 80 -3.70 1.64 -15.62
N LEU A 81 -3.87 2.96 -15.58
CA LEU A 81 -2.76 3.90 -15.38
C LEU A 81 -2.06 3.69 -14.03
N THR A 82 -2.85 3.58 -12.96
CA THR A 82 -2.33 3.35 -11.61
C THR A 82 -1.54 2.04 -11.54
N GLN A 83 -2.06 0.96 -12.13
CA GLN A 83 -1.37 -0.32 -12.22
C GLN A 83 -0.09 -0.22 -13.04
N GLY A 84 -0.08 0.54 -14.14
CA GLY A 84 1.12 0.80 -14.93
C GLY A 84 2.22 1.50 -14.12
N ILE A 85 1.87 2.54 -13.37
CA ILE A 85 2.81 3.27 -12.49
C ILE A 85 3.40 2.31 -11.45
N LEU A 86 2.53 1.57 -10.76
CA LEU A 86 2.95 0.62 -9.71
C LEU A 86 3.80 -0.51 -10.27
N ALA A 87 3.50 -0.99 -11.48
CA ALA A 87 4.28 -2.02 -12.16
C ALA A 87 5.70 -1.51 -12.49
N GLN A 88 5.85 -0.27 -12.99
CA GLN A 88 7.18 0.29 -13.25
C GLN A 88 7.99 0.46 -11.97
N ILE A 89 7.35 0.85 -10.87
CA ILE A 89 8.00 1.00 -9.57
C ILE A 89 8.46 -0.37 -9.05
N THR A 90 7.56 -1.34 -8.98
CA THR A 90 7.83 -2.67 -8.41
C THR A 90 8.73 -3.54 -9.28
N LYS A 91 8.87 -3.21 -10.58
CA LYS A 91 9.85 -3.82 -11.48
C LYS A 91 11.29 -3.53 -11.03
N ARG A 92 11.53 -2.45 -10.31
CA ARG A 92 12.86 -2.08 -9.78
C ARG A 92 13.09 -2.83 -8.47
N ASN A 93 14.15 -3.63 -8.39
CA ASN A 93 14.46 -4.47 -7.23
C ASN A 93 14.81 -3.68 -5.95
N ASP A 94 15.10 -2.40 -6.10
CA ASP A 94 15.43 -1.47 -5.03
C ASP A 94 14.24 -0.63 -4.60
N SER A 95 13.01 -0.95 -5.01
CA SER A 95 11.85 -0.10 -4.78
C SER A 95 10.70 -0.85 -4.10
N ALA A 96 10.05 -0.21 -3.14
CA ALA A 96 8.92 -0.70 -2.39
C ALA A 96 7.77 0.32 -2.43
N VAL A 97 6.56 -0.20 -2.57
CA VAL A 97 5.34 0.61 -2.54
C VAL A 97 4.69 0.47 -1.18
N ILE A 98 4.41 1.59 -0.55
CA ILE A 98 3.75 1.68 0.77
C ILE A 98 2.35 2.27 0.54
N ALA A 99 1.35 1.91 1.32
CA ALA A 99 0.02 2.51 1.29
C ALA A 99 -0.25 3.20 2.64
N VAL A 100 -0.57 4.48 2.62
CA VAL A 100 -1.05 5.24 3.78
C VAL A 100 -2.47 5.69 3.44
N SER A 101 -3.45 5.31 4.26
CA SER A 101 -4.85 5.68 4.08
C SER A 101 -5.48 6.19 5.37
N SER A 102 -6.42 7.12 5.25
CA SER A 102 -7.31 7.56 6.32
C SER A 102 -8.40 6.55 6.67
N ASP A 103 -8.53 5.47 5.90
CA ASP A 103 -9.47 4.38 6.18
C ASP A 103 -8.94 3.42 7.23
N HIS A 104 -9.85 2.71 7.91
CA HIS A 104 -9.48 1.59 8.77
C HIS A 104 -8.69 0.53 7.98
N ILE A 105 -7.69 -0.08 8.61
CA ILE A 105 -6.75 -1.02 7.96
C ILE A 105 -7.44 -2.16 7.19
N LEU A 106 -8.57 -2.67 7.66
CA LEU A 106 -9.34 -3.70 6.96
C LEU A 106 -10.01 -3.17 5.69
N ASN A 107 -10.51 -1.93 5.73
CA ASN A 107 -11.11 -1.30 4.57
C ASN A 107 -10.04 -0.97 3.52
N ALA A 108 -8.90 -0.41 3.95
CA ALA A 108 -7.76 -0.18 3.08
C ALA A 108 -7.26 -1.46 2.40
N ALA A 109 -7.11 -2.55 3.16
CA ALA A 109 -6.76 -3.85 2.61
C ALA A 109 -7.82 -4.36 1.62
N ALA A 110 -9.10 -4.32 1.98
CA ALA A 110 -10.19 -4.75 1.09
C ALA A 110 -10.19 -3.98 -0.23
N SER A 111 -9.98 -2.66 -0.20
CA SER A 111 -9.86 -1.82 -1.39
C SER A 111 -8.69 -2.25 -2.29
N LEU A 112 -7.52 -2.57 -1.72
CA LEU A 112 -6.38 -3.06 -2.51
C LEU A 112 -6.70 -4.37 -3.25
N LEU A 113 -7.49 -5.27 -2.65
CA LEU A 113 -7.93 -6.50 -3.31
C LEU A 113 -9.02 -6.21 -4.35
N LEU A 114 -9.97 -5.34 -4.01
CA LEU A 114 -11.10 -4.99 -4.89
C LEU A 114 -10.63 -4.33 -6.18
N TYR A 115 -9.55 -3.53 -6.14
CA TYR A 115 -8.98 -2.89 -7.33
C TYR A 115 -7.81 -3.68 -7.94
N ASN A 116 -7.61 -4.94 -7.54
CA ASN A 116 -6.51 -5.78 -8.04
C ASN A 116 -5.12 -5.10 -7.92
N LEU A 117 -4.91 -4.33 -6.86
CA LEU A 117 -3.64 -3.67 -6.54
C LEU A 117 -2.76 -4.54 -5.62
N ASN A 118 -3.31 -5.61 -5.05
CA ASN A 118 -2.62 -6.51 -4.15
C ASN A 118 -1.27 -7.09 -4.65
N PRO A 119 -1.00 -7.27 -5.96
CA PRO A 119 0.32 -7.76 -6.39
C PRO A 119 1.45 -6.75 -6.14
N TYR A 120 1.12 -5.46 -6.06
CA TYR A 120 2.09 -4.37 -5.95
C TYR A 120 2.35 -3.93 -4.51
N PHE A 121 1.48 -4.30 -3.58
CA PHE A 121 1.56 -3.89 -2.17
C PHE A 121 1.71 -5.09 -1.25
N ASP A 122 2.68 -5.00 -0.33
CA ASP A 122 2.71 -5.88 0.82
C ASP A 122 1.72 -5.34 1.88
N LEU A 123 0.91 -6.24 2.46
CA LEU A 123 0.05 -5.92 3.60
C LEU A 123 0.81 -5.32 4.79
N ARG A 124 2.09 -5.66 4.95
CA ARG A 124 2.97 -5.07 5.97
C ARG A 124 3.27 -3.60 5.70
N CYS A 125 3.09 -3.14 4.47
CA CYS A 125 3.35 -1.77 4.03
C CYS A 125 2.05 -0.96 3.93
N VAL A 126 0.94 -1.41 4.53
CA VAL A 126 -0.31 -0.66 4.59
C VAL A 126 -0.46 -0.06 5.99
N TYR A 127 -0.57 1.27 6.05
CA TYR A 127 -0.68 2.08 7.25
C TYR A 127 -2.04 2.79 7.25
N SER A 128 -2.68 2.86 8.42
CA SER A 128 -4.00 3.45 8.62
C SER A 128 -3.90 4.62 9.59
N THR A 129 -4.51 5.75 9.24
CA THR A 129 -4.61 6.96 10.08
C THR A 129 -6.04 7.20 10.57
N ALA A 130 -6.94 6.22 10.41
CA ALA A 130 -8.35 6.33 10.78
C ALA A 130 -8.60 6.54 12.27
N GLU A 131 -7.71 6.04 13.13
CA GLU A 131 -7.81 6.25 14.56
C GLU A 131 -7.16 7.60 14.88
N GLY A 132 -7.98 8.59 15.28
CA GLY A 132 -7.58 10.00 15.47
C GLY A 132 -6.43 10.29 16.45
N THR A 133 -5.80 9.26 17.02
CA THR A 133 -4.52 9.36 17.75
C THR A 133 -3.30 9.32 16.82
N PHE A 134 -3.46 8.82 15.59
CA PHE A 134 -2.40 8.63 14.60
C PHE A 134 -2.64 9.53 13.38
N ASN A 135 -1.86 10.61 13.26
CA ASN A 135 -1.94 11.53 12.13
C ASN A 135 -1.07 11.05 10.95
N THR A 136 -1.32 11.60 9.77
CA THR A 136 -0.57 11.28 8.55
C THR A 136 0.93 11.52 8.70
N THR A 137 1.34 12.58 9.41
CA THR A 137 2.76 12.85 9.71
C THR A 137 3.39 11.70 10.50
N LYS A 138 2.74 11.19 11.56
CA LYS A 138 3.25 10.03 12.32
C LYS A 138 3.30 8.76 11.48
N ALA A 139 2.36 8.57 10.55
CA ALA A 139 2.42 7.45 9.60
C ALA A 139 3.68 7.52 8.75
N MET A 140 4.00 8.71 8.23
CA MET A 140 5.21 8.94 7.45
C MET A 140 6.48 8.77 8.29
N GLN A 141 6.50 9.27 9.53
CA GLN A 141 7.63 9.07 10.45
C GLN A 141 7.84 7.58 10.78
N GLN A 142 6.77 6.83 11.07
CA GLN A 142 6.89 5.38 11.31
C GLN A 142 7.41 4.61 10.09
N VAL A 143 7.08 5.08 8.88
CA VAL A 143 7.66 4.55 7.65
C VAL A 143 9.16 4.84 7.63
N MET A 144 9.57 6.08 7.89
CA MET A 144 10.99 6.46 7.93
C MET A 144 11.79 5.69 8.98
N ASP A 145 11.25 5.56 10.18
CA ASP A 145 11.89 4.82 11.28
C ASP A 145 12.08 3.34 10.94
N ARG A 146 11.14 2.78 10.16
CA ARG A 146 11.18 1.37 9.79
C ARG A 146 12.17 1.08 8.66
N PHE A 147 12.20 1.92 7.63
CA PHE A 147 13.02 1.69 6.44
C PHE A 147 14.42 2.33 6.54
N GLY A 148 14.60 3.25 7.49
CA GLY A 148 15.89 3.88 7.80
C GLY A 148 16.18 5.12 6.96
N PRO A 149 17.25 5.86 7.30
CA PRO A 149 17.61 7.12 6.64
C PRO A 149 18.23 6.94 5.25
N ASP A 150 18.73 5.75 4.91
CA ASP A 150 19.42 5.47 3.63
C ASP A 150 18.47 5.28 2.43
N VAL A 151 17.19 5.62 2.60
CA VAL A 151 16.10 5.40 1.64
C VAL A 151 15.59 6.75 1.17
N VAL A 152 15.33 6.88 -0.13
CA VAL A 152 14.68 8.07 -0.69
C VAL A 152 13.16 7.88 -0.62
N TYR A 153 12.51 8.75 0.17
CA TYR A 153 11.06 8.75 0.35
C TYR A 153 10.40 9.73 -0.61
N VAL A 154 9.46 9.24 -1.43
CA VAL A 154 8.64 10.09 -2.30
C VAL A 154 7.16 9.92 -1.93
N ALA A 155 6.56 11.02 -1.47
CA ALA A 155 5.14 11.08 -1.17
C ALA A 155 4.35 11.36 -2.45
N ILE A 156 3.27 10.61 -2.67
CA ILE A 156 2.40 10.77 -3.84
C ILE A 156 0.96 10.75 -3.33
N GLY A 157 0.18 11.77 -3.67
CA GLY A 157 -1.21 11.88 -3.22
C GLY A 157 -1.94 13.08 -3.83
N ASN A 158 -3.21 13.20 -3.49
CA ASN A 158 -4.12 14.22 -4.05
C ASN A 158 -4.59 15.26 -3.02
N THR A 159 -4.53 14.95 -1.74
CA THR A 159 -5.05 15.80 -0.67
C THR A 159 -3.98 16.70 -0.04
N THR A 160 -4.37 17.92 0.30
CA THR A 160 -3.51 18.91 1.00
C THR A 160 -2.96 18.40 2.33
N GLN A 161 -3.76 17.64 3.09
CA GLN A 161 -3.31 17.04 4.36
C GLN A 161 -2.09 16.12 4.20
N PHE A 162 -2.02 15.38 3.09
CA PHE A 162 -0.87 14.52 2.81
C PHE A 162 0.32 15.33 2.31
N GLN A 163 0.08 16.42 1.58
CA GLN A 163 1.14 17.32 1.13
C GLN A 163 1.80 18.04 2.31
N GLU A 164 1.01 18.55 3.25
CA GLU A 164 1.51 19.19 4.48
C GLU A 164 2.30 18.20 5.33
N ALA A 165 1.78 16.99 5.54
CA ALA A 165 2.48 15.93 6.27
C ALA A 165 3.79 15.51 5.60
N ALA A 166 3.82 15.42 4.27
CA ALA A 166 5.04 15.11 3.52
C ALA A 166 6.09 16.23 3.65
N SER A 167 5.65 17.49 3.58
CA SER A 167 6.50 18.66 3.79
C SER A 167 7.09 18.69 5.20
N GLU A 168 6.28 18.41 6.23
CA GLU A 168 6.73 18.31 7.62
C GLU A 168 7.75 17.18 7.83
N ALA A 169 7.58 16.06 7.13
CA ALA A 169 8.51 14.94 7.14
C ALA A 169 9.75 15.14 6.23
N GLY A 170 9.86 16.26 5.52
CA GLY A 170 10.97 16.54 4.60
C GLY A 170 10.98 15.67 3.33
N MET A 171 9.82 15.12 2.95
CA MET A 171 9.68 14.28 1.77
C MET A 171 9.24 15.09 0.54
N PRO A 172 9.85 14.91 -0.64
CA PRO A 172 9.31 15.43 -1.89
C PRO A 172 7.89 14.89 -2.14
N PHE A 173 6.98 15.77 -2.56
CA PHE A 173 5.58 15.46 -2.80
C PHE A 173 5.24 15.61 -4.29
N VAL A 174 4.69 14.54 -4.88
CA VAL A 174 4.15 14.53 -6.25
C VAL A 174 2.63 14.58 -6.16
N PRO A 175 1.99 15.69 -6.57
CA PRO A 175 0.54 15.78 -6.61
C PRO A 175 -0.02 14.90 -7.74
N LEU A 176 -1.11 14.19 -7.45
CA LEU A 176 -1.93 13.50 -8.45
C LEU A 176 -3.35 14.05 -8.37
N GLN A 177 -3.66 15.09 -9.14
CA GLN A 177 -4.99 15.73 -9.15
C GLN A 177 -5.88 15.18 -10.27
N GLY A 178 -5.29 14.74 -11.38
CA GLY A 178 -6.03 14.22 -12.53
C GLY A 178 -5.27 13.20 -13.36
N HIS A 179 -5.91 12.76 -14.46
CA HIS A 179 -5.36 11.71 -15.34
C HIS A 179 -4.06 12.14 -16.02
N GLU A 180 -3.95 13.43 -16.35
CA GLU A 180 -2.77 14.02 -16.97
C GLU A 180 -1.53 13.87 -16.06
N ASP A 181 -1.66 14.18 -14.76
CA ASP A 181 -0.58 14.01 -13.79
C ASP A 181 -0.13 12.55 -13.69
N ALA A 182 -1.09 11.61 -13.71
CA ALA A 182 -0.81 10.18 -13.67
C ALA A 182 -0.08 9.70 -14.95
N HIS A 183 -0.47 10.22 -16.11
CA HIS A 183 0.20 9.96 -17.38
C HIS A 183 1.65 10.47 -17.37
N ASN A 184 1.85 11.73 -16.99
CA ASN A 184 3.18 12.33 -16.92
C ASN A 184 4.10 11.56 -15.97
N LEU A 185 3.59 11.19 -14.78
CA LEU A 185 4.34 10.37 -13.84
C LEU A 185 4.73 8.99 -14.41
N LEU A 186 3.83 8.36 -15.18
CA LEU A 186 4.13 7.08 -15.82
C LEU A 186 5.21 7.23 -16.90
N GLU A 187 5.14 8.26 -17.73
CA GLU A 187 6.15 8.55 -18.76
C GLU A 187 7.52 8.84 -18.14
N ASP A 188 7.56 9.64 -17.07
CA ASP A 188 8.78 9.94 -16.33
C ASP A 188 9.43 8.64 -15.79
N LEU A 189 8.63 7.77 -15.18
CA LEU A 189 9.13 6.48 -14.66
C LEU A 189 9.66 5.56 -15.77
N GLN A 190 9.07 5.60 -16.97
CA GLN A 190 9.54 4.84 -18.12
C GLN A 190 10.84 5.40 -18.71
N SER A 191 10.96 6.73 -18.76
CA SER A 191 12.16 7.40 -19.29
C SER A 191 13.41 7.09 -18.45
N VAL A 192 13.27 7.06 -17.11
CA VAL A 192 14.36 6.75 -16.17
C VAL A 192 14.87 5.30 -16.33
N GLY A 193 14.02 4.38 -16.77
CA GLY A 193 14.43 3.00 -17.06
C GLY A 193 15.31 2.85 -18.31
N SER A 194 15.35 3.85 -19.18
CA SER A 194 16.04 3.79 -20.49
C SER A 194 17.50 4.29 -20.42
N SER A 195 17.87 5.01 -19.36
CA SER A 195 19.18 5.65 -19.18
C SER A 195 20.16 4.83 -18.32
N SER A 196 19.75 3.66 -17.85
CA SER A 196 20.55 2.76 -17.00
C SER A 196 21.03 1.48 -17.71
N SER A 197 21.07 1.51 -19.06
CA SER A 197 21.64 0.44 -19.90
C SER A 197 23.01 0.81 -20.44
#